data_AF-A0A9X3IYG5-F1
#
_entry.id   AF-A0A9X3IYG5-F1
#
_cell.length_a   1.000
_cell.length_b   1.000
_cell.length_c   1.000
_cell.angle_alpha   90.00
_cell.angle_beta   90.00
_cell.angle_gamma   90.00
#
_symmetry.space_group_name_H-M   'P 1'
#
loop_
_entity.id
_entity.type
_entity.pdbx_description
1 polymer ?
#
loop_
_entity_poly.entity_id
_entity_poly.type
_entity_poly.pdbx_seq_one_letter_code
_entity_poly.pdbx_strand_id
1 'polypeptide(L)'
;MRPAFAAALAVLLLPLAARADILPEGHKGIELSIRVDAQVPSGKALVLANTFEGGTLIVPGTDQKISWHPLGGEMQLRLVAAGEGDKIKTAGADLDRDKIKPLLATAAVCAPPFAGVRTIVDTSPAVEVRWTWRATIDGNKCSAELVKQEYLDATGKAVPAPGPAEPPKPVNAPLADPPRPADAPSPTTPPAPAPAPVKAADPPAAKAQESASGCDAGGSAPGGLAGLALVWLLRRRRR
;
A
#
# COMPACT_ATOMS: atom_id res chain seq x y z
N MET A 1 -3.01 45.56 33.88
CA MET A 1 -3.70 45.52 32.59
C MET A 1 -2.96 44.56 31.66
N ARG A 2 -3.69 43.81 30.81
CA ARG A 2 -3.16 42.95 29.72
C ARG A 2 -2.82 43.82 28.48
N PRO A 3 -2.34 43.27 27.34
CA PRO A 3 -1.18 42.39 27.16
C PRO A 3 -0.31 42.80 25.93
N ALA A 4 0.86 42.20 25.73
CA ALA A 4 1.53 42.09 24.42
C ALA A 4 2.49 40.87 24.42
N PHE A 5 2.94 40.43 23.23
CA PHE A 5 3.85 39.29 23.03
C PHE A 5 3.29 37.88 23.31
N ALA A 6 2.15 37.56 22.69
CA ALA A 6 1.70 36.19 22.48
C ALA A 6 1.06 36.03 21.08
N ALA A 7 1.78 36.45 20.03
CA ALA A 7 1.25 36.54 18.66
C ALA A 7 2.32 36.28 17.58
N ALA A 8 3.17 35.25 17.76
CA ALA A 8 4.24 34.94 16.81
C ALA A 8 4.63 33.45 16.72
N LEU A 9 3.72 32.50 16.97
CA LEU A 9 3.99 31.07 16.73
C LEU A 9 2.73 30.19 16.48
N ALA A 10 1.72 30.72 15.77
CA ALA A 10 0.45 30.03 15.54
C ALA A 10 0.08 29.81 14.05
N VAL A 11 1.02 30.01 13.12
CA VAL A 11 0.75 29.99 11.66
C VAL A 11 1.39 28.79 10.93
N LEU A 12 2.21 27.98 11.62
CA LEU A 12 2.90 26.81 11.03
C LEU A 12 2.19 25.47 11.25
N LEU A 13 1.00 25.47 11.88
CA LEU A 13 0.09 24.33 11.86
C LEU A 13 -0.92 24.51 10.74
N LEU A 14 -0.43 24.46 9.49
CA LEU A 14 -1.29 24.04 8.38
C LEU A 14 -1.90 22.70 8.77
N PRO A 15 -3.23 22.52 8.73
CA PRO A 15 -3.78 21.20 8.80
C PRO A 15 -3.17 20.43 7.62
N LEU A 16 -2.47 19.34 7.93
CA LEU A 16 -2.32 18.24 6.98
C LEU A 16 -3.75 17.88 6.60
N ALA A 17 -4.20 18.41 5.45
CA ALA A 17 -5.53 18.13 4.95
C ALA A 17 -5.58 16.61 4.83
N ALA A 18 -6.38 15.99 5.71
CA ALA A 18 -6.86 14.65 5.48
C ALA A 18 -7.33 14.67 4.03
N ARG A 19 -6.68 13.90 3.16
CA ARG A 19 -7.08 13.82 1.76
C ARG A 19 -8.41 13.09 1.78
N ALA A 20 -9.47 13.88 1.99
CA ALA A 20 -10.85 13.48 1.83
C ALA A 20 -10.89 12.81 0.47
N ASP A 21 -11.20 11.54 0.50
CA ASP A 21 -10.91 10.64 -0.59
C ASP A 21 -11.89 10.98 -1.73
N ILE A 22 -11.43 11.83 -2.64
CA ILE A 22 -12.28 12.65 -3.52
C ILE A 22 -13.12 11.71 -4.38
N LEU A 23 -14.42 11.66 -4.07
CA LEU A 23 -15.38 10.94 -4.88
C LEU A 23 -15.52 11.68 -6.21
N PRO A 24 -15.60 10.97 -7.36
CA PRO A 24 -15.96 11.60 -8.62
C PRO A 24 -17.30 12.33 -8.51
N GLU A 25 -17.51 13.38 -9.31
CA GLU A 25 -18.81 14.04 -9.39
C GLU A 25 -19.91 13.03 -9.78
N GLY A 26 -21.12 13.22 -9.25
CA GLY A 26 -22.24 12.29 -9.45
C GLY A 26 -22.08 10.92 -8.77
N HIS A 27 -21.12 10.77 -7.84
CA HIS A 27 -20.90 9.51 -7.12
C HIS A 27 -20.97 9.68 -5.60
N LYS A 28 -21.42 8.61 -4.94
CA LYS A 28 -21.41 8.46 -3.48
C LYS A 28 -20.64 7.22 -3.05
N GLY A 29 -20.19 7.20 -1.80
CA GLY A 29 -19.70 5.98 -1.16
C GLY A 29 -20.83 4.98 -0.94
N ILE A 30 -20.47 3.70 -0.80
CA ILE A 30 -21.39 2.61 -0.49
C ILE A 30 -20.79 1.75 0.64
N GLU A 31 -21.63 1.25 1.54
CA GLU A 31 -21.21 0.27 2.54
C GLU A 31 -20.92 -1.08 1.88
N LEU A 32 -20.02 -1.85 2.49
CA LEU A 32 -19.63 -3.17 2.03
C LEU A 32 -19.98 -4.21 3.07
N SER A 33 -20.60 -5.31 2.65
CA SER A 33 -20.77 -6.49 3.51
C SER A 33 -20.46 -7.80 2.79
N ILE A 34 -20.06 -8.79 3.57
CA ILE A 34 -19.84 -10.16 3.11
C ILE A 34 -20.59 -11.14 4.01
N ARG A 35 -21.22 -12.12 3.37
CA ARG A 35 -21.76 -13.32 4.00
C ARG A 35 -21.02 -14.52 3.43
N VAL A 36 -20.59 -15.45 4.28
CA VAL A 36 -19.98 -16.71 3.84
C VAL A 36 -20.66 -17.89 4.51
N ASP A 37 -21.46 -18.63 3.74
CA ASP A 37 -22.13 -19.84 4.19
C ASP A 37 -21.17 -21.03 4.05
N ALA A 38 -20.67 -21.54 5.18
CA ALA A 38 -19.66 -22.60 5.23
C ALA A 38 -19.70 -23.38 6.55
N GLN A 39 -19.37 -24.67 6.52
CA GLN A 39 -19.05 -25.44 7.72
C GLN A 39 -17.53 -25.43 7.93
N VAL A 40 -17.04 -24.62 8.87
CA VAL A 40 -15.60 -24.51 9.16
C VAL A 40 -15.19 -25.61 10.16
N PRO A 41 -14.18 -26.45 9.84
CA PRO A 41 -13.68 -27.46 10.78
C PRO A 41 -13.01 -26.86 12.01
N SER A 42 -13.04 -27.59 13.13
CA SER A 42 -12.31 -27.21 14.35
C SER A 42 -10.81 -27.01 14.07
N GLY A 43 -10.24 -25.89 14.54
CA GLY A 43 -8.84 -25.55 14.29
C GLY A 43 -8.60 -24.82 12.96
N LYS A 44 -9.65 -24.50 12.19
CA LYS A 44 -9.60 -23.61 11.02
C LYS A 44 -10.36 -22.31 11.25
N ALA A 45 -10.02 -21.31 10.45
CA ALA A 45 -10.75 -20.05 10.35
C ALA A 45 -10.78 -19.55 8.90
N LEU A 46 -11.88 -18.94 8.50
CA LEU A 46 -11.99 -18.20 7.24
C LEU A 46 -11.59 -16.74 7.46
N VAL A 47 -10.85 -16.17 6.51
CA VAL A 47 -10.41 -14.78 6.53
C VAL A 47 -10.64 -14.17 5.15
N LEU A 48 -11.19 -12.97 5.11
CA LEU A 48 -11.17 -12.12 3.93
C LEU A 48 -9.86 -11.32 3.93
N ALA A 49 -8.97 -11.64 3.00
CA ALA A 49 -7.70 -10.94 2.80
C ALA A 49 -7.92 -9.57 2.12
N ASN A 50 -6.95 -8.68 2.31
CA ASN A 50 -6.85 -7.36 1.64
C ASN A 50 -7.96 -6.37 2.00
N THR A 51 -8.67 -6.57 3.11
CA THR A 51 -9.55 -5.53 3.69
C THR A 51 -8.71 -4.33 4.19
N PHE A 52 -9.36 -3.24 4.62
CA PHE A 52 -8.67 -2.05 5.10
C PHE A 52 -7.78 -2.34 6.33
N GLU A 53 -8.20 -3.29 7.14
CA GLU A 53 -7.50 -3.84 8.31
C GLU A 53 -6.35 -4.79 7.91
N GLY A 54 -6.17 -5.07 6.61
CA GLY A 54 -5.24 -6.07 6.08
C GLY A 54 -5.87 -7.46 5.95
N GLY A 55 -6.71 -7.85 6.89
CA GLY A 55 -7.55 -9.04 6.79
C GLY A 55 -8.63 -9.11 7.87
N THR A 56 -9.83 -9.55 7.49
CA THR A 56 -10.99 -9.64 8.38
C THR A 56 -11.35 -11.10 8.66
N LEU A 57 -11.45 -11.47 9.94
CA LEU A 57 -11.91 -12.80 10.36
C LEU A 57 -13.40 -12.98 10.02
N ILE A 58 -13.73 -14.08 9.35
CA ILE A 58 -15.09 -14.39 8.89
C ILE A 58 -15.78 -15.36 9.86
N VAL A 59 -16.98 -14.97 10.30
CA VAL A 59 -17.92 -15.75 11.09
C VAL A 59 -18.95 -16.35 10.12
N PRO A 60 -18.95 -17.68 9.90
CA PRO A 60 -19.82 -18.30 8.91
C PRO A 60 -21.31 -18.04 9.14
N GLY A 61 -22.06 -17.91 8.06
CA GLY A 61 -23.52 -17.71 8.07
C GLY A 61 -23.98 -16.35 8.62
N THR A 62 -23.06 -15.42 8.88
CA THR A 62 -23.34 -14.07 9.37
C THR A 62 -23.00 -13.04 8.30
N ASP A 63 -23.82 -11.99 8.19
CA ASP A 63 -23.55 -10.84 7.35
C ASP A 63 -22.61 -9.88 8.11
N GLN A 64 -21.40 -9.67 7.60
CA GLN A 64 -20.37 -8.84 8.24
C GLN A 64 -20.08 -7.61 7.39
N LYS A 65 -20.16 -6.42 7.99
CA LYS A 65 -19.60 -5.21 7.39
C LYS A 65 -18.08 -5.33 7.27
N ILE A 66 -17.54 -4.85 6.16
CA ILE A 66 -16.10 -4.84 5.86
C ILE A 66 -15.69 -3.45 5.37
N SER A 67 -14.40 -3.13 5.49
CA SER A 67 -13.82 -1.94 4.88
C SER A 67 -12.81 -2.37 3.81
N TRP A 68 -12.73 -1.64 2.69
CA TRP A 68 -11.78 -1.95 1.62
C TRP A 68 -11.33 -0.69 0.87
N HIS A 69 -10.13 -0.73 0.31
CA HIS A 69 -9.60 0.33 -0.54
C HIS A 69 -8.81 -0.28 -1.72
N PRO A 70 -8.95 0.20 -2.97
CA PRO A 70 -8.28 -0.38 -4.14
C PRO A 70 -6.76 -0.57 -4.02
N LEU A 71 -6.06 0.34 -3.31
CA LEU A 71 -4.62 0.20 -3.05
C LEU A 71 -4.23 -0.99 -2.14
N GLY A 72 -5.20 -1.64 -1.49
CA GLY A 72 -5.00 -2.92 -0.80
C GLY A 72 -4.91 -4.12 -1.75
N GLY A 73 -5.24 -3.94 -3.03
CA GLY A 73 -5.46 -5.04 -3.98
C GLY A 73 -6.88 -5.62 -3.87
N GLU A 74 -7.20 -6.55 -4.76
CA GLU A 74 -8.49 -7.25 -4.75
C GLU A 74 -8.67 -8.08 -3.47
N MET A 75 -9.90 -8.15 -2.97
CA MET A 75 -10.23 -8.96 -1.80
C MET A 75 -10.16 -10.45 -2.15
N GLN A 76 -9.85 -11.31 -1.18
CA GLN A 76 -9.77 -12.74 -1.43
C GLN A 76 -10.13 -13.57 -0.21
N LEU A 77 -11.04 -14.53 -0.37
CA LEU A 77 -11.33 -15.51 0.68
C LEU A 77 -10.19 -16.51 0.82
N ARG A 78 -9.70 -16.66 2.05
CA ARG A 78 -8.61 -17.57 2.42
C ARG A 78 -8.96 -18.37 3.69
N LEU A 79 -8.36 -19.55 3.81
CA LEU A 79 -8.46 -20.46 4.95
C LEU A 79 -7.12 -20.51 5.68
N VAL A 80 -7.15 -20.26 6.99
CA VAL A 80 -5.99 -20.29 7.90
C VAL A 80 -6.21 -21.27 9.05
N ALA A 81 -5.17 -21.55 9.85
CA ALA A 81 -5.38 -22.17 11.15
C ALA A 81 -6.11 -21.20 12.10
N ALA A 82 -6.92 -21.71 13.03
CA ALA A 82 -7.73 -20.86 13.92
C ALA A 82 -6.88 -19.82 14.69
N GLY A 83 -5.77 -20.27 15.28
CA GLY A 83 -4.83 -19.38 15.99
C GLY A 83 -4.01 -18.43 15.09
N GLU A 84 -4.09 -18.56 13.77
CA GLU A 84 -3.62 -17.52 12.82
C GLU A 84 -4.74 -16.51 12.56
N GLY A 85 -6.00 -16.96 12.47
CA GLY A 85 -7.18 -16.10 12.42
C GLY A 85 -7.27 -15.14 13.62
N ASP A 86 -7.00 -15.64 14.83
CA ASP A 86 -6.96 -14.81 16.05
C ASP A 86 -5.84 -13.75 16.00
N LYS A 87 -4.66 -14.11 15.45
CA LYS A 87 -3.54 -13.18 15.25
C LYS A 87 -3.88 -12.11 14.21
N ILE A 88 -4.54 -12.49 13.11
CA ILE A 88 -5.00 -11.57 12.06
C ILE A 88 -6.03 -10.60 12.66
N LYS A 89 -7.03 -11.11 13.40
CA LYS A 89 -8.02 -10.26 14.09
C LYS A 89 -7.36 -9.27 15.05
N THR A 90 -6.36 -9.72 15.81
CA THR A 90 -5.63 -8.86 16.76
C THR A 90 -4.82 -7.80 16.04
N ALA A 91 -3.98 -8.18 15.07
CA ALA A 91 -3.17 -7.24 14.29
C ALA A 91 -4.01 -6.27 13.45
N GLY A 92 -5.18 -6.70 12.98
CA GLY A 92 -6.11 -5.87 12.21
C GLY A 92 -6.73 -4.74 13.02
N ALA A 93 -6.93 -4.94 14.33
CA ALA A 93 -7.38 -3.87 15.24
C ALA A 93 -6.33 -2.75 15.39
N ASP A 94 -5.04 -3.10 15.30
CA ASP A 94 -3.91 -2.16 15.31
C ASP A 94 -3.53 -1.65 13.90
N LEU A 95 -4.24 -2.08 12.85
CA LEU A 95 -3.92 -1.86 11.43
C LEU A 95 -2.51 -2.35 11.01
N ASP A 96 -1.95 -3.32 11.72
CA ASP A 96 -0.60 -3.86 11.51
C ASP A 96 -0.57 -4.85 10.34
N ARG A 97 -0.56 -4.30 9.13
CA ARG A 97 -0.53 -5.07 7.88
C ARG A 97 0.74 -5.90 7.71
N ASP A 98 1.86 -5.49 8.31
CA ASP A 98 3.14 -6.20 8.21
C ASP A 98 3.13 -7.51 9.02
N LYS A 99 2.43 -7.57 10.16
CA LYS A 99 2.14 -8.83 10.86
C LYS A 99 1.13 -9.72 10.13
N ILE A 100 0.16 -9.14 9.42
CA ILE A 100 -0.90 -9.89 8.73
C ILE A 100 -0.41 -10.53 7.44
N LYS A 101 0.38 -9.80 6.65
CA LYS A 101 0.89 -10.24 5.33
C LYS A 101 1.54 -11.64 5.33
N PRO A 102 2.46 -12.02 6.25
CA PRO A 102 3.03 -13.37 6.27
C PRO A 102 2.01 -14.45 6.66
N LEU A 103 1.04 -14.15 7.52
CA LEU A 103 -0.03 -15.09 7.90
C LEU A 103 -0.97 -15.39 6.72
N LEU A 104 -1.27 -14.37 5.91
CA LEU A 104 -2.07 -14.54 4.70
C LEU A 104 -1.28 -15.23 3.57
N ALA A 105 0.05 -15.03 3.50
CA ALA A 105 0.88 -15.61 2.44
C ALA A 105 0.90 -17.15 2.45
N THR A 106 0.82 -17.77 3.63
CA THR A 106 0.76 -19.24 3.80
C THR A 106 -0.66 -19.80 3.79
N ALA A 107 -1.68 -18.94 3.77
CA ALA A 107 -3.09 -19.35 3.82
C ALA A 107 -3.57 -19.98 2.51
N ALA A 108 -4.43 -21.00 2.61
CA ALA A 108 -5.02 -21.64 1.43
C ALA A 108 -6.06 -20.70 0.80
N VAL A 109 -5.96 -20.49 -0.51
CA VAL A 109 -6.92 -19.67 -1.26
C VAL A 109 -8.22 -20.45 -1.47
N CYS A 110 -9.36 -19.86 -1.08
CA CYS A 110 -10.69 -20.44 -1.30
C CYS A 110 -11.30 -20.01 -2.65
N ALA A 111 -11.08 -18.77 -3.07
CA ALA A 111 -11.70 -18.18 -4.25
C ALA A 111 -10.68 -17.40 -5.10
N PRO A 112 -10.95 -17.18 -6.40
CA PRO A 112 -10.32 -16.12 -7.16
C PRO A 112 -10.43 -14.77 -6.40
N PRO A 113 -9.47 -13.84 -6.58
CA PRO A 113 -9.62 -12.47 -6.09
C PRO A 113 -10.88 -11.82 -6.68
N PHE A 114 -11.45 -10.86 -5.95
CA PHE A 114 -12.58 -10.07 -6.41
C PHE A 114 -12.46 -8.60 -5.96
N ALA A 115 -12.81 -7.67 -6.84
CA ALA A 115 -12.82 -6.25 -6.53
C ALA A 115 -13.98 -5.89 -5.58
N GLY A 116 -13.73 -4.96 -4.65
CA GLY A 116 -14.79 -4.25 -3.94
C GLY A 116 -15.36 -3.12 -4.79
N VAL A 117 -16.57 -2.67 -4.45
CA VAL A 117 -17.21 -1.50 -5.07
C VAL A 117 -17.20 -0.36 -4.06
N ARG A 118 -16.23 0.56 -4.16
CA ARG A 118 -16.08 1.64 -3.17
C ARG A 118 -17.07 2.80 -3.38
N THR A 119 -17.50 3.00 -4.62
CA THR A 119 -18.41 4.09 -5.02
C THR A 119 -19.42 3.61 -6.04
N ILE A 120 -20.56 4.30 -6.08
CA ILE A 120 -21.66 4.10 -7.03
C ILE A 120 -22.21 5.45 -7.46
N VAL A 121 -22.96 5.51 -8.57
CA VAL A 121 -23.67 6.74 -8.96
C VAL A 121 -24.64 7.17 -7.86
N ASP A 122 -24.69 8.47 -7.56
CA ASP A 122 -25.43 9.05 -6.44
C ASP A 122 -26.95 8.83 -6.54
N THR A 123 -27.48 8.88 -7.76
CA THR A 123 -28.87 8.55 -8.14
C THR A 123 -29.31 7.13 -7.83
N SER A 124 -28.40 6.19 -7.56
CA SER A 124 -28.78 4.82 -7.18
C SER A 124 -29.41 4.81 -5.77
N PRO A 125 -30.51 4.07 -5.55
CA PRO A 125 -31.09 3.91 -4.20
C PRO A 125 -30.26 3.02 -3.27
N ALA A 126 -29.23 2.33 -3.79
CA ALA A 126 -28.38 1.45 -2.99
C ALA A 126 -27.57 2.24 -1.95
N VAL A 127 -27.38 1.64 -0.77
CA VAL A 127 -26.52 2.14 0.32
C VAL A 127 -25.49 1.10 0.75
N GLU A 128 -25.72 -0.18 0.44
CA GLU A 128 -24.82 -1.31 0.73
C GLU A 128 -24.66 -2.20 -0.51
N VAL A 129 -23.48 -2.78 -0.71
CA VAL A 129 -23.28 -3.95 -1.57
C VAL A 129 -22.90 -5.17 -0.71
N ARG A 130 -23.63 -6.27 -0.89
CA ARG A 130 -23.43 -7.54 -0.18
C ARG A 130 -22.97 -8.63 -1.12
N TRP A 131 -21.85 -9.27 -0.82
CA TRP A 131 -21.42 -10.52 -1.47
C TRP A 131 -21.77 -11.71 -0.59
N THR A 132 -22.53 -12.65 -1.13
CA THR A 132 -22.82 -13.95 -0.49
C THR A 132 -22.01 -15.04 -1.18
N TRP A 133 -21.09 -15.64 -0.43
CA TRP A 133 -20.27 -16.77 -0.86
C TRP A 133 -20.73 -18.06 -0.19
N ARG A 134 -20.59 -19.19 -0.88
CA ARG A 134 -20.66 -20.53 -0.28
C ARG A 134 -19.28 -21.15 -0.34
N ALA A 135 -18.77 -21.68 0.78
CA ALA A 135 -17.45 -22.28 0.83
C ALA A 135 -17.48 -23.73 1.35
N THR A 136 -16.72 -24.58 0.68
CA THR A 136 -16.49 -25.99 1.02
C THR A 136 -15.05 -26.13 1.52
N ILE A 137 -14.88 -26.75 2.69
CA ILE A 137 -13.57 -26.91 3.34
C ILE A 137 -13.33 -28.40 3.60
N ASP A 138 -12.20 -28.91 3.10
CA ASP A 138 -11.74 -30.29 3.31
C ASP A 138 -10.32 -30.27 3.90
N GLY A 139 -10.26 -30.39 5.23
CA GLY A 139 -9.01 -30.32 5.99
C GLY A 139 -8.26 -29.00 5.78
N ASN A 140 -7.22 -29.03 4.93
CA ASN A 140 -6.40 -27.87 4.56
C ASN A 140 -6.78 -27.24 3.20
N LYS A 141 -7.72 -27.85 2.46
CA LYS A 141 -8.20 -27.37 1.16
C LYS A 141 -9.47 -26.54 1.34
N CYS A 142 -9.67 -25.58 0.45
CA CYS A 142 -10.84 -24.73 0.43
C CYS A 142 -11.25 -24.46 -1.01
N SER A 143 -12.56 -24.39 -1.28
CA SER A 143 -13.12 -23.79 -2.49
C SER A 143 -14.32 -22.95 -2.12
N ALA A 144 -14.57 -21.86 -2.85
CA ALA A 144 -15.75 -21.02 -2.63
C ALA A 144 -16.29 -20.46 -3.94
N GLU A 145 -17.62 -20.40 -4.02
CA GLU A 145 -18.39 -19.83 -5.13
C GLU A 145 -19.13 -18.56 -4.68
N LEU A 146 -19.17 -17.55 -5.55
CA LEU A 146 -20.01 -16.37 -5.33
C LEU A 146 -21.44 -16.72 -5.71
N VAL A 147 -22.29 -16.92 -4.72
CA VAL A 147 -23.72 -17.28 -4.90
C VAL A 147 -24.53 -16.07 -5.32
N LYS A 148 -24.21 -14.89 -4.76
CA LYS A 148 -24.98 -13.67 -4.98
C LYS A 148 -24.13 -12.42 -4.75
N GLN A 149 -24.30 -11.42 -5.60
CA GLN A 149 -23.94 -10.03 -5.29
C GLN A 149 -25.22 -9.19 -5.35
N GLU A 150 -25.50 -8.45 -4.29
CA GLU A 150 -26.70 -7.62 -4.17
C GLU A 150 -26.32 -6.18 -3.88
N TYR A 151 -27.08 -5.25 -4.43
CA TYR A 151 -27.09 -3.86 -3.99
C TYR A 151 -28.36 -3.67 -3.16
N LEU A 152 -28.23 -3.18 -1.93
CA LEU A 152 -29.32 -3.08 -0.97
C LEU A 152 -29.65 -1.61 -0.68
N ASP A 153 -30.93 -1.28 -0.59
CA ASP A 153 -31.40 0.02 -0.08
C ASP A 153 -31.32 0.10 1.46
N ALA A 154 -31.65 1.27 2.02
CA ALA A 154 -31.64 1.50 3.47
C ALA A 154 -32.65 0.66 4.27
N THR A 155 -33.52 -0.11 3.61
CA THR A 155 -34.44 -1.09 4.23
C THR A 155 -33.93 -2.53 4.14
N GLY A 156 -32.76 -2.74 3.51
CA GLY A 156 -32.19 -4.07 3.24
C GLY A 156 -32.82 -4.78 2.04
N LYS A 157 -33.61 -4.09 1.20
CA LYS A 157 -34.17 -4.66 -0.02
C LYS A 157 -33.19 -4.57 -1.18
N ALA A 158 -33.11 -5.64 -1.96
CA ALA A 158 -32.34 -5.65 -3.19
C ALA A 158 -32.93 -4.68 -4.23
N VAL A 159 -32.07 -3.82 -4.76
CA VAL A 159 -32.35 -2.86 -5.84
C VAL A 159 -31.49 -3.21 -7.07
N PRO A 160 -31.82 -2.70 -8.26
CA PRO A 160 -30.99 -2.90 -9.45
C PRO A 160 -29.54 -2.46 -9.20
N ALA A 161 -28.60 -3.20 -9.78
CA ALA A 161 -27.21 -2.79 -9.78
C ALA A 161 -27.09 -1.38 -10.40
N PRO A 162 -26.28 -0.47 -9.82
CA PRO A 162 -25.98 0.81 -10.45
C PRO A 162 -25.47 0.58 -11.87
N GLY A 163 -25.89 1.44 -12.81
CA GLY A 163 -25.33 1.41 -14.16
C GLY A 163 -23.81 1.60 -14.12
N PRO A 164 -23.07 1.07 -15.12
CA PRO A 164 -21.63 1.30 -15.20
C PRO A 164 -21.36 2.80 -15.19
N ALA A 165 -20.51 3.24 -14.27
CA ALA A 165 -20.09 4.63 -14.20
C ALA A 165 -19.48 5.05 -15.54
N GLU A 166 -19.95 6.14 -16.15
CA GLU A 166 -19.16 6.83 -17.16
C GLU A 166 -17.83 7.22 -16.48
N PRO A 167 -16.66 6.89 -17.07
CA PRO A 167 -15.40 7.33 -16.50
C PRO A 167 -15.43 8.85 -16.38
N PRO A 168 -14.98 9.44 -15.25
CA PRO A 168 -15.06 10.88 -15.05
C PRO A 168 -14.36 11.57 -16.21
N LYS A 169 -15.11 12.43 -16.92
CA LYS A 169 -14.55 13.23 -18.00
C LYS A 169 -13.34 13.97 -17.42
N PRO A 170 -12.15 13.89 -18.04
CA PRO A 170 -10.98 14.57 -17.52
C PRO A 170 -11.34 16.05 -17.39
N VAL A 171 -11.31 16.54 -16.15
CA VAL A 171 -11.48 17.96 -15.86
C VAL A 171 -10.25 18.63 -16.47
N ASN A 172 -10.42 19.14 -17.69
CA ASN A 172 -9.49 20.06 -18.32
C ASN A 172 -9.58 21.39 -17.55
N ALA A 173 -9.11 21.38 -16.31
CA ALA A 173 -8.67 22.60 -15.64
C ALA A 173 -7.65 23.23 -16.59
N PRO A 174 -7.84 24.49 -17.02
CA PRO A 174 -6.84 25.18 -17.80
C PRO A 174 -5.52 25.10 -17.04
N LEU A 175 -4.50 24.50 -17.65
CA LEU A 175 -3.14 24.67 -17.18
C LEU A 175 -2.90 26.17 -17.19
N ALA A 176 -2.81 26.78 -16.01
CA ALA A 176 -2.43 28.17 -15.90
C ALA A 176 -1.08 28.33 -16.61
N ASP A 177 -1.03 29.20 -17.62
CA ASP A 177 0.16 29.38 -18.43
C ASP A 177 1.38 29.60 -17.52
N PRO A 178 2.50 28.88 -17.73
CA PRO A 178 3.69 29.10 -16.93
C PRO A 178 4.10 30.57 -17.05
N PRO A 179 4.41 31.26 -15.94
CA PRO A 179 4.70 32.69 -15.98
C PRO A 179 5.86 32.96 -16.94
N ARG A 180 5.58 33.79 -17.95
CA ARG A 180 6.54 34.18 -18.98
C ARG A 180 7.83 34.69 -18.31
N PRO A 181 9.01 34.14 -18.63
CA PRO A 181 10.26 34.68 -18.11
C PRO A 181 10.39 36.16 -18.46
N ALA A 182 10.77 36.97 -17.47
CA ALA A 182 11.11 38.37 -17.71
C ALA A 182 12.39 38.43 -18.56
N ASP A 183 12.41 39.29 -19.58
CA ASP A 183 13.54 39.42 -20.49
C ASP A 183 14.80 39.87 -19.73
N ALA A 184 15.86 39.05 -19.82
CA ALA A 184 17.17 39.42 -19.28
C ALA A 184 17.84 40.48 -20.17
N PRO A 185 18.51 41.50 -19.60
CA PRO A 185 19.14 42.55 -20.40
C PRO A 185 20.32 42.01 -21.22
N SER A 186 20.41 42.44 -22.49
CA SER A 186 21.40 41.97 -23.46
C SER A 186 22.85 42.27 -23.06
N PRO A 187 23.81 41.36 -23.33
CA PRO A 187 25.23 41.62 -23.12
C PRO A 187 25.81 42.57 -24.18
N THR A 188 26.72 43.45 -23.75
CA THR A 188 27.40 44.42 -24.62
C THR A 188 28.58 43.79 -25.37
N THR A 189 28.73 44.12 -26.65
CA THR A 189 29.74 43.54 -27.55
C THR A 189 31.17 44.09 -27.28
N PRO A 190 32.20 43.24 -27.17
CA PRO A 190 33.60 43.68 -27.16
C PRO A 190 34.12 44.02 -28.58
N PRO A 191 35.07 44.98 -28.72
CA PRO A 191 35.70 45.30 -30.01
C PRO A 191 36.81 44.29 -30.41
N ALA A 192 37.16 44.29 -31.70
CA ALA A 192 38.09 43.35 -32.34
C ALA A 192 39.38 44.05 -32.87
N PRO A 193 40.34 43.41 -33.59
CA PRO A 193 41.65 43.10 -32.98
C PRO A 193 42.88 43.51 -33.83
N ALA A 194 44.11 43.25 -33.33
CA ALA A 194 45.33 43.13 -34.15
C ALA A 194 46.39 42.19 -33.49
N PRO A 195 47.32 41.56 -34.25
CA PRO A 195 48.01 40.31 -33.84
C PRO A 195 49.56 40.35 -33.85
N ALA A 196 50.22 39.25 -33.39
CA ALA A 196 51.45 38.59 -33.94
C ALA A 196 52.05 37.57 -32.90
N PRO A 197 53.16 36.81 -33.16
CA PRO A 197 53.16 35.60 -34.01
C PRO A 197 53.98 34.37 -33.47
N VAL A 198 53.81 33.17 -34.08
CA VAL A 198 54.62 31.88 -34.11
C VAL A 198 55.72 31.55 -33.05
N LYS A 199 56.01 30.29 -32.65
CA LYS A 199 56.44 29.13 -33.50
C LYS A 199 56.67 27.78 -32.71
N ALA A 200 56.44 26.61 -33.35
CA ALA A 200 57.02 25.23 -33.22
C ALA A 200 57.37 24.59 -31.83
N ALA A 201 57.23 23.28 -31.53
CA ALA A 201 57.62 22.06 -32.29
C ALA A 201 57.04 20.72 -31.70
N ASP A 202 57.18 19.60 -32.42
CA ASP A 202 56.78 18.19 -32.12
C ASP A 202 57.81 17.39 -31.24
N PRO A 203 57.78 16.04 -31.12
CA PRO A 203 56.80 15.04 -30.59
C PRO A 203 57.43 14.26 -29.37
N PRO A 204 57.24 12.94 -29.02
CA PRO A 204 56.31 11.87 -29.43
C PRO A 204 55.63 11.10 -28.23
N ALA A 205 55.72 9.76 -28.15
CA ALA A 205 54.97 8.87 -27.23
C ALA A 205 55.85 7.80 -26.53
N ALA A 206 55.43 7.25 -25.36
CA ALA A 206 55.68 5.87 -24.89
C ALA A 206 55.01 5.55 -23.52
N LYS A 207 55.00 4.26 -23.14
CA LYS A 207 54.42 3.69 -21.90
C LYS A 207 55.42 3.65 -20.72
N ALA A 208 54.93 3.65 -19.47
CA ALA A 208 55.11 2.57 -18.47
C ALA A 208 55.18 3.03 -16.98
N GLN A 209 54.50 2.24 -16.13
CA GLN A 209 54.74 1.89 -14.71
C GLN A 209 55.33 2.86 -13.66
N GLU A 210 54.51 3.04 -12.60
CA GLU A 210 54.80 2.60 -11.22
C GLU A 210 55.89 3.30 -10.37
N SER A 211 55.45 4.08 -9.37
CA SER A 211 56.03 4.06 -8.02
C SER A 211 55.02 4.58 -6.97
N ALA A 212 55.14 4.10 -5.73
CA ALA A 212 54.19 4.39 -4.64
C ALA A 212 54.56 5.65 -3.82
N SER A 213 53.59 6.21 -3.08
CA SER A 213 53.63 6.29 -1.59
C SER A 213 52.52 7.18 -0.98
N GLY A 214 52.00 6.75 0.18
CA GLY A 214 51.22 7.58 1.12
C GLY A 214 49.71 7.74 0.79
N CYS A 215 48.76 7.44 1.68
CA CYS A 215 48.84 6.97 3.06
C CYS A 215 47.91 5.79 3.33
N ASP A 216 48.38 4.88 4.17
CA ASP A 216 47.66 3.72 4.71
C ASP A 216 47.09 4.04 6.09
N ALA A 217 45.93 3.43 6.40
CA ALA A 217 45.21 3.34 7.68
C ALA A 217 43.72 3.09 7.35
N GLY A 218 43.24 1.88 7.06
CA GLY A 218 43.74 0.58 7.51
C GLY A 218 43.26 0.31 8.95
N GLY A 219 42.53 -0.75 9.28
CA GLY A 219 42.00 -1.87 8.48
C GLY A 219 40.75 -2.47 9.16
N SER A 220 40.04 -3.41 8.53
CA SER A 220 40.24 -4.87 8.72
C SER A 220 39.82 -5.37 10.12
N ALA A 221 39.02 -6.43 10.31
CA ALA A 221 38.72 -7.56 9.43
C ALA A 221 37.40 -8.28 9.84
N PRO A 222 36.84 -9.17 8.98
CA PRO A 222 35.74 -10.05 9.35
C PRO A 222 36.17 -11.21 10.27
N GLY A 223 35.28 -11.66 11.15
CA GLY A 223 35.45 -12.88 11.94
C GLY A 223 34.26 -13.13 12.88
N GLY A 224 33.66 -14.33 12.84
CA GLY A 224 32.45 -14.58 13.65
C GLY A 224 31.76 -15.95 13.52
N LEU A 225 32.22 -16.87 12.65
CA LEU A 225 31.76 -18.26 12.65
C LEU A 225 32.40 -19.06 13.80
N ALA A 226 32.00 -18.76 15.04
CA ALA A 226 32.44 -19.47 16.25
C ALA A 226 31.36 -19.45 17.37
N GLY A 227 30.11 -19.76 17.00
CA GLY A 227 28.95 -19.76 17.90
C GLY A 227 28.30 -21.14 18.13
N LEU A 228 29.06 -22.23 17.99
CA LEU A 228 28.56 -23.60 18.16
C LEU A 228 29.04 -24.24 19.49
N ALA A 229 28.28 -25.26 19.92
CA ALA A 229 28.67 -26.36 20.80
C ALA A 229 28.72 -26.21 22.34
N LEU A 230 28.70 -25.01 22.95
CA LEU A 230 28.88 -24.91 24.43
C LEU A 230 27.61 -25.05 25.30
N VAL A 231 26.40 -24.87 24.75
CA VAL A 231 25.13 -25.07 25.52
C VAL A 231 24.63 -26.52 25.46
N TRP A 232 25.03 -27.30 24.44
CA TRP A 232 24.48 -28.65 24.23
C TRP A 232 25.19 -29.76 25.05
N LEU A 233 26.45 -29.54 25.45
CA LEU A 233 27.20 -30.49 26.28
C LEU A 233 26.80 -30.47 27.77
N LEU A 234 26.15 -29.41 28.25
CA LEU A 234 25.71 -29.29 29.64
C LEU A 234 24.33 -29.91 29.94
N ARG A 235 23.56 -30.34 28.92
CA ARG A 235 22.21 -30.89 29.10
C ARG A 235 22.11 -32.43 29.10
N ARG A 236 23.21 -33.15 28.80
CA ARG A 236 23.22 -34.62 28.69
C ARG A 236 23.74 -35.38 29.92
N ARG A 237 23.88 -34.71 31.08
CA ARG A 237 24.35 -35.33 32.34
C ARG A 237 23.38 -35.19 33.52
N ARG A 238 22.10 -34.90 33.24
CA ARG A 238 20.98 -34.91 34.20
C ARG A 238 19.69 -35.44 33.58
N ARG A 239 19.75 -36.68 33.10
CA ARG A 239 18.67 -37.68 32.98
C ARG A 239 19.31 -39.00 32.57
#